data_AF-A0ABD3MI46-F1
#
_entry.id   AF-A0ABD3MI46-F1
#
_cell.length_a   1.000
_cell.length_b   1.000
_cell.length_c   1.000
_cell.angle_alpha   90.00
_cell.angle_beta   90.00
_cell.angle_gamma   90.00
#
_symmetry.space_group_name_H-M   'P 1'
#
loop_
_entity.id
_entity.type
_entity.pdbx_description
1 polymer ?
#
loop_
_entity_poly.entity_id
_entity_poly.type
_entity_poly.pdbx_seq_one_letter_code
_entity_poly.pdbx_strand_id
1 'polypeptide(L)'
;MSTGQLDVVKQRNGTTTFDPHRRRHQQCSTTSSATEYSRRRYYYLGLVCAIASLGITIPYFNAIAKNIATTHLYAYQGQQQQRNVTDEHPTEIAANTIATTNKVIHNKNDKSHDAHMHHIRSVENASKQVEVRDNSDNHLVVDDDNNNVTEEFIVTDDDNNEHDDEPHNYAILLTHYHKTGFVLSRLLMNLVVDLEYQSHGLVSPLQNAKTAIESRNIQKLRTMDHIDNNTGIQIAFGQRGNWIRNFVPARRHSAITGCPPFFTLDVGAIHLQEAPDLFCNDEELYRLLFGIGRYGDVSWNELLQHHLSSRRGGGNLSSTQHNRFGKGGDADTEPDDDASGRMGVKIVHLVRNPFQMALSNYLYHSQEPTPERWVHTDNPCEASYDSSENKSLASFVLPLLSSKTTITSEQLDAIVAMCHSLYQSNSTSTSSTTMSGEVNLISATFYEHLLKLNRFDGLRLATAQMVISSSAANGHLAGGDILRMGQNILQFENLLMLLSSSSTALIPSKMTKRRKFHLLTLSMDDYTGIKNTTIRFLDFVFGDHGVPRELRVKGAEDFESSSNRSKKGQHVTLGKHGDREELIQSLRDDSVLGPVLSEIEVLVEDALRKSV
;
A
#
# COMPACT_ATOMS: atom_id res chain seq x y z
N MET A 1 39.10 57.15 26.59
CA MET A 1 38.94 55.89 27.34
C MET A 1 39.36 54.73 26.44
N SER A 2 39.70 53.57 27.00
CA SER A 2 40.47 52.54 26.29
C SER A 2 39.63 51.67 25.33
N THR A 3 40.19 51.36 24.17
CA THR A 3 39.75 50.28 23.28
C THR A 3 40.82 49.18 23.28
N GLY A 4 40.51 48.01 23.85
CA GLY A 4 41.46 46.90 23.95
C GLY A 4 41.62 46.14 22.63
N GLN A 5 42.85 46.09 22.12
CA GLN A 5 43.26 45.31 20.96
C GLN A 5 44.04 44.08 21.43
N LEU A 6 43.96 42.95 20.72
CA LEU A 6 44.69 41.71 21.06
C LEU A 6 45.33 41.08 19.82
N ASP A 7 46.38 40.28 20.05
CA ASP A 7 47.53 40.20 19.14
C ASP A 7 47.44 39.25 17.95
N VAL A 8 48.23 39.58 16.92
CA VAL A 8 48.58 38.73 15.78
C VAL A 8 50.07 38.39 15.84
N VAL A 9 50.40 37.14 16.12
CA VAL A 9 51.80 36.63 16.10
C VAL A 9 52.15 36.10 14.70
N LYS A 10 53.39 36.33 14.23
CA LYS A 10 53.79 36.10 12.83
C LYS A 10 55.28 35.71 12.66
N GLN A 11 55.58 34.86 11.67
CA GLN A 11 56.93 34.40 11.23
C GLN A 11 57.67 33.47 12.23
N ARG A 12 58.60 32.56 11.87
CA ARG A 12 59.44 32.35 10.66
C ARG A 12 59.44 30.86 10.25
N ASN A 13 59.39 30.49 8.97
CA ASN A 13 60.49 30.37 7.99
C ASN A 13 61.68 29.47 8.42
N GLY A 14 61.86 28.35 7.70
CA GLY A 14 63.06 27.50 7.73
C GLY A 14 63.08 26.55 6.52
N THR A 15 64.10 26.63 5.67
CA THR A 15 64.22 25.89 4.40
C THR A 15 65.51 25.10 4.31
N THR A 16 65.44 23.81 3.95
CA THR A 16 66.61 23.04 3.48
C THR A 16 66.20 22.09 2.35
N THR A 17 66.90 22.19 1.21
CA THR A 17 66.79 21.31 0.05
C THR A 17 67.88 20.24 0.09
N PHE A 18 67.55 18.96 -0.17
CA PHE A 18 68.54 17.98 -0.63
C PHE A 18 67.90 16.80 -1.38
N ASP A 19 68.51 16.41 -2.50
CA ASP A 19 68.18 15.33 -3.44
C ASP A 19 69.43 15.14 -4.34
N PRO A 20 69.68 14.03 -5.07
CA PRO A 20 69.01 12.72 -5.09
C PRO A 20 69.93 11.52 -4.75
N HIS A 21 69.34 10.33 -4.51
CA HIS A 21 69.64 9.15 -5.36
C HIS A 21 68.76 7.89 -5.13
N ARG A 22 67.90 7.63 -6.13
CA ARG A 22 67.86 6.37 -6.91
C ARG A 22 67.88 5.02 -6.14
N ARG A 23 66.69 4.43 -5.94
CA ARG A 23 66.44 2.99 -6.19
C ARG A 23 65.00 2.77 -6.67
N ARG A 24 64.81 1.90 -7.67
CA ARG A 24 63.49 1.47 -8.16
C ARG A 24 63.08 0.21 -7.42
N HIS A 25 61.82 0.12 -7.01
CA HIS A 25 61.06 -1.14 -7.03
C HIS A 25 59.60 -0.82 -7.39
N GLN A 26 59.00 -1.65 -8.24
CA GLN A 26 57.56 -1.58 -8.52
C GLN A 26 56.80 -2.27 -7.39
N GLN A 27 55.75 -1.63 -6.88
CA GLN A 27 54.69 -2.29 -6.13
C GLN A 27 53.36 -1.93 -6.79
N CYS A 28 52.52 -2.93 -7.05
CA CYS A 28 51.19 -2.72 -7.62
C CYS A 28 50.24 -2.21 -6.53
N SER A 29 49.68 -1.03 -6.72
CA SER A 29 48.63 -0.48 -5.85
C SER A 29 47.28 -1.14 -6.13
N THR A 30 46.85 -2.06 -5.26
CA THR A 30 45.53 -2.71 -5.34
C THR A 30 44.46 -1.85 -4.66
N THR A 31 43.87 -0.91 -5.41
CA THR A 31 42.73 -0.11 -4.95
C THR A 31 41.48 -0.98 -4.77
N SER A 32 41.12 -1.29 -3.51
CA SER A 32 39.99 -2.16 -3.16
C SER A 32 38.76 -1.36 -2.72
N SER A 33 37.93 -0.93 -3.69
CA SER A 33 36.58 -0.42 -3.45
C SER A 33 35.54 -1.40 -4.02
N ALA A 34 35.11 -2.36 -3.20
CA ALA A 34 34.04 -3.30 -3.51
C ALA A 34 33.17 -3.54 -2.27
N THR A 35 31.85 -3.36 -2.43
CA THR A 35 30.88 -3.54 -1.34
C THR A 35 30.83 -4.98 -0.83
N GLU A 36 30.50 -5.16 0.45
CA GLU A 36 30.66 -6.45 1.13
C GLU A 36 29.80 -7.57 0.52
N TYR A 37 28.61 -7.22 0.02
CA TYR A 37 27.71 -8.14 -0.69
C TYR A 37 28.37 -8.79 -1.92
N SER A 38 29.15 -8.02 -2.67
CA SER A 38 29.91 -8.51 -3.83
C SER A 38 31.04 -9.44 -3.40
N ARG A 39 31.77 -9.11 -2.32
CA ARG A 39 32.88 -9.96 -1.82
C ARG A 39 32.41 -11.38 -1.50
N ARG A 40 31.25 -11.56 -0.86
CA ARG A 40 30.74 -12.90 -0.51
C ARG A 40 30.45 -13.75 -1.75
N ARG A 41 29.82 -13.20 -2.79
CA ARG A 41 29.54 -13.94 -4.05
C ARG A 41 30.81 -14.36 -4.79
N TYR A 42 31.81 -13.47 -4.91
CA TYR A 42 33.07 -13.81 -5.57
C TYR A 42 33.93 -14.77 -4.75
N TYR A 43 33.88 -14.74 -3.41
CA TYR A 43 34.52 -15.77 -2.58
C TYR A 43 33.93 -17.16 -2.82
N TYR A 44 32.60 -17.30 -2.83
CA TYR A 44 31.98 -18.61 -3.11
C TYR A 44 32.25 -19.11 -4.53
N LEU A 45 32.14 -18.25 -5.55
CA LEU A 45 32.40 -18.66 -6.93
C LEU A 45 33.88 -19.02 -7.15
N GLY A 46 34.80 -18.22 -6.59
CA GLY A 46 36.24 -18.50 -6.63
C GLY A 46 36.62 -19.78 -5.87
N LEU A 47 36.01 -20.04 -4.71
CA LEU A 47 36.23 -21.25 -3.93
C LEU A 47 35.69 -22.50 -4.65
N VAL A 48 34.50 -22.43 -5.27
CA VAL A 48 33.94 -23.53 -6.07
C VAL A 48 34.82 -23.83 -7.28
N CYS A 49 35.27 -22.80 -8.01
CA CYS A 49 36.20 -22.99 -9.12
C CYS A 49 37.54 -23.58 -8.64
N ALA A 50 38.12 -23.11 -7.54
CA ALA A 50 39.36 -23.64 -7.00
C ALA A 50 39.24 -25.12 -6.56
N ILE A 51 38.14 -25.50 -5.89
CA ILE A 51 37.89 -26.89 -5.50
C ILE A 51 37.71 -27.79 -6.74
N ALA A 52 37.01 -27.31 -7.77
CA ALA A 52 36.87 -28.03 -9.03
C ALA A 52 38.22 -28.19 -9.77
N SER A 53 39.05 -27.15 -9.79
CA SER A 53 40.40 -27.20 -10.39
C SER A 53 41.37 -28.13 -9.65
N LEU A 54 41.15 -28.40 -8.36
CA LEU A 54 41.98 -29.28 -7.54
C LEU A 54 41.52 -30.75 -7.55
N GLY A 55 40.41 -31.07 -8.22
CA GLY A 55 39.94 -32.46 -8.40
C GLY A 55 39.46 -33.14 -7.10
N ILE A 56 39.22 -32.40 -6.02
CA ILE A 56 38.94 -32.98 -4.70
C ILE A 56 37.45 -33.38 -4.59
N THR A 57 37.16 -34.66 -4.80
CA THR A 57 35.82 -35.24 -4.62
C THR A 57 35.45 -35.44 -3.15
N ILE A 58 35.01 -34.36 -2.48
CA ILE A 58 34.61 -34.40 -1.06
C ILE A 58 33.15 -34.90 -0.93
N PRO A 59 32.87 -36.04 -0.27
CA PRO A 59 31.53 -36.62 -0.18
C PRO A 59 30.54 -35.83 0.70
N TYR A 60 31.00 -34.82 1.43
CA TYR A 60 30.19 -34.02 2.37
C TYR A 60 29.14 -33.13 1.69
N PHE A 61 29.29 -32.79 0.40
CA PHE A 61 28.39 -31.88 -0.29
C PHE A 61 26.93 -32.38 -0.34
N ASN A 62 26.72 -33.70 -0.43
CA ASN A 62 25.38 -34.30 -0.41
C ASN A 62 24.63 -34.12 0.94
N ALA A 63 25.35 -33.95 2.05
CA ALA A 63 24.74 -33.68 3.35
C ALA A 63 24.23 -32.23 3.46
N ILE A 64 25.04 -31.28 2.99
CA ILE A 64 24.68 -29.84 2.98
C ILE A 64 23.54 -29.58 1.98
N ALA A 65 23.61 -30.17 0.78
CA ALA A 65 22.54 -30.11 -0.21
C ALA A 65 21.22 -30.69 0.32
N LYS A 66 21.27 -31.81 1.07
CA LYS A 66 20.11 -32.33 1.79
C LYS A 66 19.55 -31.32 2.78
N ASN A 67 20.36 -30.79 3.71
CA ASN A 67 19.84 -29.86 4.73
C ASN A 67 19.21 -28.58 4.16
N ILE A 68 19.76 -28.02 3.07
CA ILE A 68 19.16 -26.85 2.39
C ILE A 68 17.81 -27.25 1.76
N ALA A 69 17.73 -28.41 1.11
CA ALA A 69 16.48 -28.93 0.56
C ALA A 69 15.44 -29.19 1.66
N THR A 70 15.81 -29.80 2.79
CA THR A 70 14.90 -30.04 3.92
C THR A 70 14.40 -28.73 4.54
N THR A 71 15.26 -27.70 4.64
CA THR A 71 14.88 -26.38 5.18
C THR A 71 13.82 -25.71 4.29
N HIS A 72 13.98 -25.76 2.96
CA HIS A 72 12.95 -25.30 2.02
C HIS A 72 11.68 -26.16 2.07
N LEU A 73 11.80 -27.47 2.29
CA LEU A 73 10.64 -28.37 2.42
C LEU A 73 9.81 -28.05 3.66
N TYR A 74 10.44 -27.81 4.82
CA TYR A 74 9.74 -27.39 6.04
C TYR A 74 9.10 -26.01 5.91
N ALA A 75 9.76 -25.04 5.26
CA ALA A 75 9.16 -23.74 4.98
C ALA A 75 7.86 -23.85 4.14
N TYR A 76 7.79 -24.84 3.24
CA TYR A 76 6.63 -25.12 2.40
C TYR A 76 5.54 -25.97 3.11
N GLN A 77 5.92 -26.99 3.89
CA GLN A 77 4.98 -27.77 4.71
C GLN A 77 4.33 -26.92 5.81
N GLY A 78 5.04 -25.92 6.34
CA GLY A 78 4.52 -24.92 7.27
C GLY A 78 3.46 -23.98 6.69
N GLN A 79 3.09 -24.08 5.39
CA GLN A 79 1.89 -23.48 4.82
C GLN A 79 0.77 -24.52 4.55
N GLN A 80 1.06 -25.82 4.59
CA GLN A 80 0.06 -26.88 4.40
C GLN A 80 -0.64 -27.25 5.72
N GLN A 81 0.10 -27.33 6.83
CA GLN A 81 -0.48 -27.75 8.12
C GLN A 81 -1.54 -26.79 8.67
N GLN A 82 -1.49 -25.49 8.34
CA GLN A 82 -2.53 -24.51 8.72
C GLN A 82 -3.90 -24.70 8.03
N ARG A 83 -4.11 -25.78 7.25
CA ARG A 83 -5.42 -26.15 6.68
C ARG A 83 -6.06 -27.39 7.31
N ASN A 84 -5.34 -28.18 8.09
CA ASN A 84 -5.76 -29.53 8.50
C ASN A 84 -5.65 -29.76 10.03
N VAL A 85 -5.97 -28.76 10.87
CA VAL A 85 -5.99 -28.92 12.35
C VAL A 85 -7.31 -28.41 12.94
N THR A 86 -8.38 -29.13 12.64
CA THR A 86 -9.64 -29.15 13.41
C THR A 86 -10.21 -30.57 13.32
N ASP A 87 -9.67 -31.48 14.14
CA ASP A 87 -10.34 -32.65 14.74
C ASP A 87 -9.29 -33.67 15.22
N GLU A 88 -8.96 -33.66 16.52
CA GLU A 88 -8.48 -34.84 17.24
C GLU A 88 -8.69 -34.62 18.75
N HIS A 89 -9.56 -35.44 19.36
CA HIS A 89 -9.81 -35.45 20.81
C HIS A 89 -8.95 -36.53 21.50
N PRO A 90 -8.49 -36.32 22.75
CA PRO A 90 -7.69 -37.32 23.45
C PRO A 90 -8.53 -38.41 24.14
N THR A 91 -8.13 -39.67 23.95
CA THR A 91 -8.42 -40.84 24.80
C THR A 91 -7.16 -41.22 25.61
N GLU A 92 -7.16 -41.99 26.70
CA GLU A 92 -8.24 -42.50 27.59
C GLU A 92 -7.82 -42.16 29.05
N ILE A 93 -8.17 -42.78 30.20
CA ILE A 93 -8.77 -44.06 30.66
C ILE A 93 -9.50 -43.71 32.01
N ALA A 94 -10.35 -44.50 32.69
CA ALA A 94 -10.77 -45.90 32.60
C ALA A 94 -12.13 -46.13 33.31
N ALA A 95 -12.84 -47.20 32.90
CA ALA A 95 -13.77 -48.04 33.70
C ALA A 95 -14.99 -47.38 34.42
N ASN A 96 -16.16 -48.03 34.58
CA ASN A 96 -16.48 -49.47 34.49
C ASN A 96 -17.99 -49.73 34.29
N THR A 97 -18.33 -51.02 34.06
CA THR A 97 -19.65 -51.65 34.31
C THR A 97 -20.79 -51.45 33.28
N ILE A 98 -21.64 -52.47 33.18
CA ILE A 98 -22.66 -52.72 32.13
C ILE A 98 -24.08 -52.53 32.68
N ALA A 99 -24.97 -51.92 31.90
CA ALA A 99 -26.42 -52.14 32.00
C ALA A 99 -27.11 -51.92 30.64
N THR A 100 -28.00 -52.82 30.23
CA THR A 100 -28.81 -52.71 29.01
C THR A 100 -30.24 -52.27 29.32
N THR A 101 -30.83 -51.39 28.49
CA THR A 101 -32.29 -51.37 28.30
C THR A 101 -32.71 -50.68 27.01
N ASN A 102 -33.64 -51.29 26.27
CA ASN A 102 -34.36 -50.65 25.16
C ASN A 102 -35.50 -49.78 25.71
N LYS A 103 -35.79 -48.62 25.08
CA LYS A 103 -37.19 -48.25 24.78
C LYS A 103 -37.38 -47.09 23.78
N VAL A 104 -38.09 -47.44 22.69
CA VAL A 104 -39.25 -46.74 22.11
C VAL A 104 -39.10 -45.27 21.67
N ILE A 105 -39.29 -45.08 20.36
CA ILE A 105 -39.65 -43.82 19.69
C ILE A 105 -41.02 -43.34 20.17
N HIS A 106 -41.18 -42.05 20.43
CA HIS A 106 -42.49 -41.40 20.25
C HIS A 106 -42.35 -40.00 19.64
N ASN A 107 -42.92 -39.85 18.44
CA ASN A 107 -43.14 -38.58 17.76
C ASN A 107 -44.47 -37.97 18.25
N LYS A 108 -44.53 -36.64 18.46
CA LYS A 108 -45.79 -35.90 18.65
C LYS A 108 -45.62 -34.39 18.46
N ASN A 109 -46.30 -33.84 17.46
CA ASN A 109 -46.83 -32.47 17.54
C ASN A 109 -48.04 -32.48 18.51
N ASP A 110 -48.37 -31.34 19.15
CA ASP A 110 -49.52 -30.53 18.70
C ASP A 110 -49.63 -29.17 19.43
N LYS A 111 -50.65 -28.38 19.05
CA LYS A 111 -50.87 -26.98 19.46
C LYS A 111 -51.82 -26.80 20.66
N SER A 112 -51.56 -25.80 21.50
CA SER A 112 -52.55 -24.88 22.14
C SER A 112 -51.76 -23.70 22.72
N HIS A 113 -52.03 -22.41 22.46
CA HIS A 113 -53.20 -21.60 22.83
C HIS A 113 -53.52 -21.62 24.34
N ASP A 114 -53.23 -20.50 25.00
CA ASP A 114 -54.09 -19.89 26.03
C ASP A 114 -53.77 -18.38 26.15
N ALA A 115 -54.68 -17.55 26.71
CA ALA A 115 -54.54 -16.08 26.65
C ALA A 115 -55.23 -15.29 27.78
N HIS A 116 -54.51 -14.35 28.40
CA HIS A 116 -54.96 -13.24 29.29
C HIS A 116 -53.84 -12.16 29.34
N MET A 117 -54.03 -10.87 29.71
CA MET A 117 -55.12 -10.19 30.43
C MET A 117 -55.29 -8.68 30.08
N HIS A 118 -56.54 -8.19 30.11
CA HIS A 118 -57.04 -6.85 30.48
C HIS A 118 -56.29 -5.51 30.19
N HIS A 119 -56.71 -4.85 29.10
CA HIS A 119 -57.49 -3.58 29.05
C HIS A 119 -57.47 -2.56 30.23
N ILE A 120 -57.03 -1.32 29.97
CA ILE A 120 -57.40 -0.06 30.67
C ILE A 120 -57.67 1.06 29.61
N ARG A 121 -58.45 2.10 29.96
CA ARG A 121 -58.95 3.18 29.08
C ARG A 121 -58.14 4.50 29.15
N SER A 122 -58.41 5.40 28.21
CA SER A 122 -57.99 6.82 28.19
C SER A 122 -58.88 7.75 29.03
N VAL A 123 -58.32 8.90 29.43
CA VAL A 123 -58.97 10.22 29.67
C VAL A 123 -57.95 11.31 29.26
N GLU A 124 -58.38 12.56 29.11
CA GLU A 124 -57.74 13.64 28.33
C GLU A 124 -57.03 14.74 29.18
N ASN A 125 -56.40 15.69 28.46
CA ASN A 125 -56.29 17.13 28.75
C ASN A 125 -55.55 17.66 30.00
N ALA A 126 -54.44 18.37 29.77
CA ALA A 126 -54.21 19.72 30.33
C ALA A 126 -53.14 20.50 29.52
N SER A 127 -53.35 21.79 29.28
CA SER A 127 -52.46 22.67 28.51
C SER A 127 -51.43 23.41 29.37
N LYS A 128 -50.33 23.88 28.75
CA LYS A 128 -49.73 25.18 29.11
C LYS A 128 -48.99 25.81 27.93
N GLN A 129 -49.38 27.03 27.58
CA GLN A 129 -48.68 27.89 26.62
C GLN A 129 -47.58 28.70 27.32
N VAL A 130 -46.64 29.21 26.54
CA VAL A 130 -45.77 30.33 26.92
C VAL A 130 -45.84 31.36 25.79
N GLU A 131 -46.32 32.55 26.10
CA GLU A 131 -46.27 33.69 25.17
C GLU A 131 -44.89 34.38 25.26
N VAL A 132 -44.35 34.80 24.12
CA VAL A 132 -43.53 36.01 24.03
C VAL A 132 -44.03 36.79 22.81
N ARG A 133 -44.14 38.12 22.96
CA ARG A 133 -44.82 39.03 22.04
C ARG A 133 -44.08 39.24 20.71
N ASP A 134 -44.85 39.53 19.67
CA ASP A 134 -44.42 40.39 18.57
C ASP A 134 -44.07 41.80 19.08
N ASN A 135 -43.16 42.50 18.39
CA ASN A 135 -43.08 43.95 18.46
C ASN A 135 -42.63 44.52 17.10
N SER A 136 -43.00 45.76 16.81
CA SER A 136 -43.08 46.26 15.43
C SER A 136 -41.79 46.87 14.86
N ASP A 137 -41.83 47.04 13.53
CA ASP A 137 -41.11 48.03 12.71
C ASP A 137 -39.58 48.12 12.81
N ASN A 138 -38.92 47.79 11.68
CA ASN A 138 -37.78 48.60 11.25
C ASN A 138 -37.64 48.63 9.73
N HIS A 139 -37.42 49.83 9.19
CA HIS A 139 -37.32 50.12 7.75
C HIS A 139 -35.84 50.33 7.41
N LEU A 140 -35.22 49.41 6.68
CA LEU A 140 -33.89 49.54 6.06
C LEU A 140 -33.97 48.80 4.72
N VAL A 141 -34.03 49.53 3.61
CA VAL A 141 -32.88 49.81 2.74
C VAL A 141 -32.18 48.51 2.32
N VAL A 142 -32.54 48.03 1.13
CA VAL A 142 -31.75 47.06 0.38
C VAL A 142 -30.74 47.88 -0.42
N ASP A 143 -29.48 47.81 -0.03
CA ASP A 143 -28.37 48.15 -0.93
C ASP A 143 -28.04 46.90 -1.76
N ASP A 144 -28.07 47.05 -3.09
CA ASP A 144 -27.53 46.08 -4.05
C ASP A 144 -25.97 46.05 -3.97
N ASP A 145 -25.33 45.34 -4.90
CA ASP A 145 -23.87 45.23 -5.08
C ASP A 145 -23.11 44.36 -4.05
N ASN A 146 -23.28 43.04 -4.16
CA ASN A 146 -22.16 42.09 -4.06
C ASN A 146 -22.45 40.76 -4.80
N ASN A 147 -22.91 40.85 -6.05
CA ASN A 147 -23.19 39.69 -6.89
C ASN A 147 -21.89 39.13 -7.51
N ASN A 148 -21.04 38.53 -6.66
CA ASN A 148 -19.74 37.97 -7.06
C ASN A 148 -19.93 36.61 -7.76
N VAL A 149 -20.50 36.66 -8.96
CA VAL A 149 -20.75 35.48 -9.81
C VAL A 149 -19.42 34.83 -10.17
N THR A 150 -19.17 33.65 -9.62
CA THR A 150 -18.18 32.73 -10.19
C THR A 150 -18.70 32.27 -11.54
N GLU A 151 -18.14 32.80 -12.63
CA GLU A 151 -18.40 32.30 -13.98
C GLU A 151 -17.89 30.86 -14.09
N GLU A 152 -18.80 29.91 -13.87
CA GLU A 152 -18.57 28.50 -14.17
C GLU A 152 -18.45 28.37 -15.69
N PHE A 153 -17.20 28.29 -16.16
CA PHE A 153 -16.87 28.40 -17.57
C PHE A 153 -17.14 27.07 -18.29
N ILE A 154 -18.42 26.73 -18.45
CA ILE A 154 -18.88 25.51 -19.11
C ILE A 154 -18.53 25.59 -20.60
N VAL A 155 -17.35 25.08 -20.95
CA VAL A 155 -16.95 24.86 -22.34
C VAL A 155 -17.73 23.66 -22.88
N THR A 156 -18.86 23.94 -23.52
CA THR A 156 -19.57 22.96 -24.34
C THR A 156 -18.80 22.74 -25.65
N ASP A 157 -17.70 21.99 -25.59
CA ASP A 157 -17.06 21.41 -26.78
C ASP A 157 -18.06 20.42 -27.40
N ASP A 158 -18.76 20.85 -28.45
CA ASP A 158 -19.93 20.19 -29.08
C ASP A 158 -19.56 18.91 -29.89
N ASP A 159 -18.42 18.29 -29.59
CA ASP A 159 -17.96 17.04 -30.19
C ASP A 159 -18.77 15.86 -29.60
N ASN A 160 -19.85 15.49 -30.29
CA ASN A 160 -20.83 14.46 -29.91
C ASN A 160 -20.27 13.00 -29.96
N ASN A 161 -19.04 12.76 -29.50
CA ASN A 161 -18.43 11.44 -29.36
C ASN A 161 -18.91 10.73 -28.07
N GLU A 162 -20.19 10.38 -28.03
CA GLU A 162 -20.86 9.63 -26.95
C GLU A 162 -20.24 8.22 -26.69
N HIS A 163 -19.25 7.81 -27.48
CA HIS A 163 -18.48 6.57 -27.32
C HIS A 163 -17.24 6.69 -26.41
N ASP A 164 -16.76 7.89 -26.08
CA ASP A 164 -15.48 8.08 -25.36
C ASP A 164 -15.55 7.79 -23.84
N ASP A 165 -16.65 7.22 -23.33
CA ASP A 165 -16.80 6.78 -21.93
C ASP A 165 -17.06 5.28 -21.73
N GLU A 166 -16.88 4.47 -22.78
CA GLU A 166 -16.86 3.01 -22.64
C GLU A 166 -15.81 2.55 -21.61
N PRO A 167 -16.14 1.67 -20.62
CA PRO A 167 -15.25 1.35 -19.50
C PRO A 167 -13.92 0.71 -19.94
N HIS A 168 -13.94 0.08 -21.11
CA HIS A 168 -12.83 -0.60 -21.75
C HIS A 168 -11.69 0.37 -22.12
N ASN A 169 -12.00 1.65 -22.38
CA ASN A 169 -11.01 2.69 -22.73
C ASN A 169 -10.18 3.16 -21.53
N TYR A 170 -10.52 2.72 -20.32
CA TYR A 170 -9.85 3.11 -19.09
C TYR A 170 -8.91 2.03 -18.56
N ALA A 171 -7.76 2.44 -18.06
CA ALA A 171 -6.98 1.67 -17.11
C ALA A 171 -7.41 2.03 -15.68
N ILE A 172 -7.66 1.04 -14.83
CA ILE A 172 -8.14 1.27 -13.44
C ILE A 172 -7.06 0.89 -12.44
N LEU A 173 -6.73 1.80 -11.51
CA LEU A 173 -5.74 1.57 -10.46
C LEU A 173 -6.40 1.66 -9.07
N LEU A 174 -6.43 0.56 -8.33
CA LEU A 174 -6.89 0.51 -6.93
C LEU A 174 -5.68 0.62 -5.99
N THR A 175 -5.41 1.81 -5.47
CA THR A 175 -4.40 2.03 -4.42
C THR A 175 -4.99 1.82 -3.04
N HIS A 176 -4.19 1.26 -2.13
CA HIS A 176 -4.63 1.02 -0.75
C HIS A 176 -3.45 0.91 0.23
N TYR A 177 -3.75 1.04 1.52
CA TYR A 177 -2.80 0.97 2.63
C TYR A 177 -3.32 -0.01 3.69
N HIS A 178 -2.40 -0.61 4.46
CA HIS A 178 -2.69 -1.65 5.47
C HIS A 178 -3.37 -2.93 4.91
N LYS A 179 -3.21 -4.06 5.63
CA LYS A 179 -3.72 -5.37 5.19
C LYS A 179 -5.24 -5.40 4.93
N THR A 180 -6.01 -4.59 5.66
CA THR A 180 -7.46 -4.46 5.43
C THR A 180 -7.75 -4.01 4.00
N GLY A 181 -6.99 -3.05 3.45
CA GLY A 181 -7.16 -2.54 2.10
C GLY A 181 -6.81 -3.57 1.02
N PHE A 182 -5.84 -4.45 1.30
CA PHE A 182 -5.50 -5.57 0.43
C PHE A 182 -6.64 -6.60 0.34
N VAL A 183 -7.31 -6.91 1.45
CA VAL A 183 -8.51 -7.77 1.42
C VAL A 183 -9.65 -7.06 0.68
N LEU A 184 -9.84 -5.76 0.95
CA LEU A 184 -10.94 -4.95 0.44
C LEU A 184 -10.91 -4.79 -1.08
N SER A 185 -9.79 -4.28 -1.61
CA SER A 185 -9.56 -4.05 -3.05
C SER A 185 -9.75 -5.33 -3.86
N ARG A 186 -9.30 -6.48 -3.34
CA ARG A 186 -9.51 -7.79 -3.96
C ARG A 186 -10.97 -8.23 -3.97
N LEU A 187 -11.74 -7.97 -2.92
CA LEU A 187 -13.17 -8.29 -2.87
C LEU A 187 -13.96 -7.38 -3.84
N LEU A 188 -13.63 -6.10 -3.90
CA LEU A 188 -14.20 -5.14 -4.84
C LEU A 188 -13.88 -5.48 -6.31
N MET A 189 -12.62 -5.79 -6.63
CA MET A 189 -12.21 -6.23 -7.97
C MET A 189 -12.91 -7.53 -8.40
N ASN A 190 -13.05 -8.51 -7.50
CA ASN A 190 -13.84 -9.72 -7.78
C ASN A 190 -15.31 -9.37 -8.08
N LEU A 191 -15.89 -8.39 -7.39
CA LEU A 191 -17.27 -7.94 -7.62
C LEU A 191 -17.45 -7.28 -9.00
N VAL A 192 -16.48 -6.47 -9.45
CA VAL A 192 -16.50 -5.89 -10.80
C VAL A 192 -16.58 -7.00 -11.85
N VAL A 193 -15.67 -7.98 -11.79
CA VAL A 193 -15.66 -9.12 -12.73
C VAL A 193 -16.94 -9.97 -12.60
N ASP A 194 -17.42 -10.24 -11.38
CA ASP A 194 -18.67 -10.99 -11.16
C ASP A 194 -19.89 -10.29 -11.80
N LEU A 195 -19.93 -8.95 -11.79
CA LEU A 195 -21.03 -8.17 -12.36
C LEU A 195 -20.93 -8.02 -13.88
N GLU A 196 -19.71 -7.92 -14.41
CA GLU A 196 -19.47 -7.87 -15.85
C GLU A 196 -19.83 -9.19 -16.54
N TYR A 197 -19.41 -10.34 -15.97
CA TYR A 197 -19.89 -11.65 -16.46
C TYR A 197 -21.43 -11.71 -16.46
N GLN A 198 -22.09 -11.16 -15.43
CA GLN A 198 -23.56 -11.14 -15.34
C GLN A 198 -24.24 -10.19 -16.34
N SER A 199 -23.64 -9.05 -16.72
CA SER A 199 -24.26 -8.15 -17.72
C SER A 199 -24.26 -8.76 -19.12
N HIS A 200 -23.25 -9.58 -19.45
CA HIS A 200 -23.22 -10.39 -20.67
C HIS A 200 -24.07 -11.69 -20.58
N GLY A 201 -24.77 -11.93 -19.47
CA GLY A 201 -25.57 -13.14 -19.25
C GLY A 201 -24.75 -14.41 -19.02
N LEU A 202 -23.45 -14.28 -18.72
CA LEU A 202 -22.51 -15.37 -18.49
C LEU A 202 -22.43 -15.74 -17.00
N VAL A 203 -22.11 -17.01 -16.71
CA VAL A 203 -21.86 -17.47 -15.34
C VAL A 203 -20.41 -17.18 -14.95
N SER A 204 -20.20 -16.34 -13.94
CA SER A 204 -18.84 -16.02 -13.47
C SER A 204 -18.05 -17.27 -13.04
N PRO A 205 -16.78 -17.40 -13.46
CA PRO A 205 -15.86 -18.43 -12.94
C PRO A 205 -15.74 -18.44 -11.41
N LEU A 206 -15.93 -17.30 -10.73
CA LEU A 206 -15.85 -17.23 -9.27
C LEU A 206 -17.09 -17.82 -8.58
N GLN A 207 -18.25 -17.87 -9.25
CA GLN A 207 -19.44 -18.58 -8.75
C GLN A 207 -19.21 -20.09 -8.83
N ASN A 208 -18.78 -20.59 -10.00
CA ASN A 208 -18.42 -22.00 -10.19
C ASN A 208 -17.28 -22.45 -9.25
N ALA A 209 -16.33 -21.56 -8.94
CA ALA A 209 -15.26 -21.80 -7.98
C ALA A 209 -15.72 -21.89 -6.52
N LYS A 210 -16.90 -21.37 -6.14
CA LYS A 210 -17.47 -21.58 -4.80
C LYS A 210 -18.04 -23.00 -4.63
N THR A 211 -18.51 -23.62 -5.72
CA THR A 211 -18.96 -25.02 -5.74
C THR A 211 -17.82 -26.02 -5.97
N ALA A 212 -16.73 -25.61 -6.62
CA ALA A 212 -15.58 -26.48 -6.89
C ALA A 212 -14.52 -26.41 -5.77
N ILE A 213 -14.39 -27.48 -4.99
CA ILE A 213 -13.39 -27.62 -3.91
C ILE A 213 -11.92 -27.53 -4.43
N GLU A 214 -11.72 -27.69 -5.74
CA GLU A 214 -10.41 -27.61 -6.40
C GLU A 214 -9.83 -26.19 -6.53
N SER A 215 -9.52 -25.58 -5.40
CA SER A 215 -8.86 -24.26 -5.30
C SER A 215 -7.52 -24.12 -6.05
N ARG A 216 -6.95 -25.21 -6.58
CA ARG A 216 -5.77 -25.22 -7.47
C ARG A 216 -6.10 -24.79 -8.91
N ASN A 217 -7.28 -25.11 -9.43
CA ASN A 217 -7.65 -24.78 -10.82
C ASN A 217 -8.08 -23.31 -10.99
N ILE A 218 -8.50 -22.65 -9.90
CA ILE A 218 -8.80 -21.21 -9.86
C ILE A 218 -7.61 -20.34 -10.31
N GLN A 219 -6.37 -20.77 -10.06
CA GLN A 219 -5.17 -20.03 -10.53
C GLN A 219 -4.93 -20.15 -12.04
N LYS A 220 -5.45 -21.19 -12.71
CA LYS A 220 -5.31 -21.37 -14.17
C LYS A 220 -6.44 -20.69 -14.94
N LEU A 221 -7.67 -20.78 -14.44
CA LEU A 221 -8.86 -20.07 -14.95
C LEU A 221 -8.71 -18.53 -14.93
N ARG A 222 -7.63 -18.04 -14.32
CA ARG A 222 -7.31 -16.63 -14.12
C ARG A 222 -6.23 -16.09 -15.07
N THR A 223 -5.51 -16.90 -15.83
CA THR A 223 -4.41 -16.43 -16.68
C THR A 223 -4.72 -16.56 -18.16
N MET A 224 -5.97 -16.25 -18.54
CA MET A 224 -6.40 -16.20 -19.94
C MET A 224 -6.87 -14.77 -20.21
N ASP A 225 -6.52 -14.19 -21.34
CA ASP A 225 -7.22 -13.02 -21.85
C ASP A 225 -8.71 -13.41 -21.95
N HIS A 226 -9.60 -12.67 -21.27
CA HIS A 226 -10.98 -13.11 -21.01
C HIS A 226 -11.91 -12.91 -22.22
N ILE A 227 -11.51 -13.48 -23.36
CA ILE A 227 -12.41 -13.87 -24.43
C ILE A 227 -13.15 -15.12 -23.94
N ASP A 228 -14.47 -15.03 -23.72
CA ASP A 228 -15.25 -16.22 -23.42
C ASP A 228 -15.23 -17.17 -24.64
N ASN A 229 -14.71 -18.39 -24.44
CA ASN A 229 -14.47 -19.35 -25.53
C ASN A 229 -15.74 -19.83 -26.24
N ASN A 230 -16.95 -19.54 -25.72
CA ASN A 230 -18.22 -19.95 -26.29
C ASN A 230 -18.86 -18.86 -27.15
N THR A 231 -18.68 -17.59 -26.76
CA THR A 231 -19.31 -16.41 -27.38
C THR A 231 -18.35 -15.52 -28.15
N GLY A 232 -17.04 -15.61 -27.89
CA GLY A 232 -16.02 -14.71 -28.44
C GLY A 232 -16.02 -13.30 -27.84
N ILE A 233 -16.84 -13.04 -26.82
CA ILE A 233 -16.92 -11.72 -26.16
C ILE A 233 -15.67 -11.52 -25.30
N GLN A 234 -14.95 -10.42 -25.55
CA GLN A 234 -13.86 -9.95 -24.69
C GLN A 234 -14.44 -9.17 -23.50
N ILE A 235 -14.12 -9.63 -22.31
CA ILE A 235 -14.49 -9.00 -21.03
C ILE A 235 -13.44 -7.94 -20.69
N ALA A 236 -13.91 -6.71 -20.41
CA ALA A 236 -13.15 -5.47 -20.27
C ALA A 236 -12.06 -5.56 -19.21
N PHE A 237 -12.35 -6.17 -18.05
CA PHE A 237 -11.42 -6.22 -16.91
C PHE A 237 -10.67 -7.56 -16.82
N GLY A 238 -10.28 -8.09 -17.99
CA GLY A 238 -9.52 -9.33 -18.12
C GLY A 238 -8.19 -9.32 -17.35
N GLN A 239 -7.87 -10.45 -16.71
CA GLN A 239 -6.68 -10.56 -15.87
C GLN A 239 -5.36 -10.55 -16.68
N ARG A 240 -4.75 -9.37 -16.81
CA ARG A 240 -3.30 -9.24 -17.04
C ARG A 240 -2.54 -9.38 -15.71
N GLY A 241 -1.66 -10.37 -15.64
CA GLY A 241 -0.75 -10.58 -14.50
C GLY A 241 -1.22 -11.60 -13.45
N ASN A 242 -0.48 -11.69 -12.34
CA ASN A 242 -0.65 -12.73 -11.32
C ASN A 242 -1.24 -12.14 -10.03
N TRP A 243 -2.57 -12.24 -9.89
CA TRP A 243 -3.39 -11.68 -8.79
C TRP A 243 -3.08 -12.19 -7.36
N ILE A 244 -1.93 -12.82 -7.13
CA ILE A 244 -1.37 -13.06 -5.80
C ILE A 244 -0.53 -11.86 -5.33
N ARG A 245 -0.09 -10.99 -6.24
CA ARG A 245 0.90 -9.93 -6.01
C ARG A 245 0.35 -8.56 -6.39
N ASN A 246 0.95 -7.52 -5.80
CA ASN A 246 0.78 -6.13 -6.23
C ASN A 246 1.31 -5.94 -7.66
N PHE A 247 0.73 -4.98 -8.39
CA PHE A 247 1.03 -4.67 -9.78
C PHE A 247 2.52 -4.37 -9.99
N VAL A 248 3.08 -3.46 -9.20
CA VAL A 248 4.53 -3.30 -8.98
C VAL A 248 4.90 -3.76 -7.57
N PRO A 249 6.18 -4.06 -7.29
CA PRO A 249 6.64 -4.31 -5.93
C PRO A 249 6.27 -3.14 -5.00
N ALA A 250 5.46 -3.42 -3.97
CA ALA A 250 5.02 -2.42 -3.00
C ALA A 250 6.21 -1.80 -2.25
N ARG A 251 6.06 -0.55 -1.83
CA ARG A 251 7.07 0.20 -1.05
C ARG A 251 8.47 0.21 -1.69
N ARG A 252 8.54 0.29 -3.03
CA ARG A 252 9.77 0.41 -3.82
C ARG A 252 9.67 1.44 -4.93
N HIS A 253 10.75 2.19 -5.09
CA HIS A 253 10.96 3.18 -6.13
C HIS A 253 12.34 3.03 -6.78
N SER A 254 12.54 3.72 -7.90
CA SER A 254 13.84 3.98 -8.51
C SER A 254 14.55 5.08 -7.74
N ALA A 255 15.76 4.83 -7.24
CA ALA A 255 16.56 5.80 -6.49
C ALA A 255 17.03 7.04 -7.30
N ILE A 256 16.72 7.08 -8.61
CA ILE A 256 16.97 8.18 -9.54
C ILE A 256 15.73 9.06 -9.72
N THR A 257 14.56 8.46 -10.00
CA THR A 257 13.32 9.19 -10.35
C THR A 257 12.39 9.39 -9.16
N GLY A 258 12.38 8.48 -8.19
CA GLY A 258 11.38 8.45 -7.11
C GLY A 258 10.09 7.72 -7.46
N CYS A 259 9.85 7.36 -8.73
CA CYS A 259 8.70 6.54 -9.14
C CYS A 259 8.95 5.03 -8.92
N PRO A 260 7.90 4.19 -8.84
CA PRO A 260 8.04 2.74 -8.89
C PRO A 260 8.56 2.25 -10.25
N PRO A 261 9.51 1.29 -10.30
CA PRO A 261 10.03 0.78 -11.57
C PRO A 261 8.99 -0.10 -12.28
N PHE A 262 8.95 -0.01 -13.62
CA PHE A 262 8.04 -0.76 -14.51
C PHE A 262 6.54 -0.46 -14.31
N PHE A 263 6.20 0.70 -13.76
CA PHE A 263 4.81 1.15 -13.63
C PHE A 263 4.26 1.54 -15.03
N THR A 264 3.41 0.70 -15.62
CA THR A 264 2.78 0.95 -16.92
C THR A 264 1.38 0.34 -16.90
N LEU A 265 0.36 1.18 -16.78
CA LEU A 265 -1.02 0.69 -16.75
C LEU A 265 -1.46 0.17 -18.14
N ASP A 266 -2.16 -0.95 -18.14
CA ASP A 266 -2.87 -1.49 -19.31
C ASP A 266 -4.31 -0.94 -19.35
N VAL A 267 -4.74 -0.50 -20.54
CA VAL A 267 -6.15 -0.25 -20.92
C VAL A 267 -6.95 -1.55 -20.80
N GLY A 268 -8.17 -1.50 -20.27
CA GLY A 268 -8.97 -2.71 -20.04
C GLY A 268 -8.34 -3.64 -18.99
N ALA A 269 -7.92 -3.07 -17.86
CA ALA A 269 -7.38 -3.84 -16.74
C ALA A 269 -7.55 -3.11 -15.40
N ILE A 270 -7.67 -3.90 -14.33
CA ILE A 270 -7.70 -3.43 -12.94
C ILE A 270 -6.39 -3.81 -12.26
N HIS A 271 -5.61 -2.79 -11.91
CA HIS A 271 -4.31 -2.90 -11.27
C HIS A 271 -4.45 -2.69 -9.76
N LEU A 272 -4.00 -3.66 -8.95
CA LEU A 272 -4.01 -3.51 -7.48
C LEU A 272 -2.63 -3.08 -6.99
N GLN A 273 -2.57 -2.01 -6.20
CA GLN A 273 -1.32 -1.54 -5.63
C GLN A 273 -1.41 -1.18 -4.14
N GLU A 274 -0.81 -2.03 -3.31
CA GLU A 274 -0.50 -1.72 -1.91
C GLU A 274 0.61 -0.66 -1.81
N ALA A 275 0.41 0.34 -0.96
CA ALA A 275 1.40 1.32 -0.49
C ALA A 275 2.45 1.73 -1.56
N PRO A 276 2.04 2.42 -2.65
CA PRO A 276 2.97 2.84 -3.68
C PRO A 276 3.88 3.99 -3.22
N ASP A 277 5.15 3.88 -3.60
CA ASP A 277 6.15 4.94 -3.49
C ASP A 277 6.04 5.88 -4.71
N LEU A 278 5.04 6.77 -4.73
CA LEU A 278 4.95 7.82 -5.75
C LEU A 278 5.70 9.07 -5.24
N PHE A 279 7.04 9.05 -5.33
CA PHE A 279 7.90 10.14 -4.87
C PHE A 279 8.49 10.98 -6.02
N CYS A 280 8.02 10.76 -7.25
CA CYS A 280 8.45 11.50 -8.41
C CYS A 280 7.57 12.73 -8.69
N ASN A 281 8.03 13.60 -9.58
CA ASN A 281 7.26 14.77 -10.00
C ASN A 281 6.01 14.39 -10.81
N ASP A 282 5.05 15.31 -10.88
CA ASP A 282 3.74 15.07 -11.49
C ASP A 282 3.82 14.76 -13.00
N GLU A 283 4.84 15.28 -13.69
CA GLU A 283 5.09 14.99 -15.11
C GLU A 283 5.55 13.54 -15.33
N GLU A 284 6.45 13.03 -14.47
CA GLU A 284 6.87 11.62 -14.49
C GLU A 284 5.74 10.67 -14.07
N LEU A 285 4.95 11.03 -13.06
CA LEU A 285 3.79 10.23 -12.67
C LEU A 285 2.73 10.18 -13.79
N TYR A 286 2.44 11.32 -14.42
CA TYR A 286 1.58 11.40 -15.61
C TYR A 286 2.11 10.49 -16.74
N ARG A 287 3.42 10.54 -17.02
CA ARG A 287 4.05 9.66 -18.03
C ARG A 287 3.84 8.17 -17.71
N LEU A 288 4.04 7.74 -16.46
CA LEU A 288 3.89 6.33 -16.08
C LEU A 288 2.43 5.85 -16.10
N LEU A 289 1.50 6.65 -15.56
CA LEU A 289 0.07 6.31 -15.54
C LEU A 289 -0.49 6.15 -16.95
N PHE A 290 -0.09 7.02 -17.87
CA PHE A 290 -0.56 7.01 -19.27
C PHE A 290 0.45 6.40 -20.26
N GLY A 291 1.45 5.65 -19.78
CA GLY A 291 2.43 4.92 -20.59
C GLY A 291 3.27 5.74 -21.58
N ILE A 292 3.34 7.07 -21.42
CA ILE A 292 4.03 8.00 -22.32
C ILE A 292 5.54 7.85 -22.14
N GLY A 293 6.27 7.72 -23.24
CA GLY A 293 7.74 7.68 -23.19
C GLY A 293 8.25 6.49 -22.37
N ARG A 294 7.71 5.30 -22.63
CA ARG A 294 8.30 4.03 -22.15
C ARG A 294 9.82 4.11 -22.37
N TYR A 295 10.62 3.81 -21.34
CA TYR A 295 12.09 3.72 -21.41
C TYR A 295 12.56 2.49 -22.22
N GLY A 296 12.02 2.30 -23.43
CA GLY A 296 12.44 1.30 -24.41
C GLY A 296 13.55 1.82 -25.32
N ASP A 297 13.50 3.11 -25.67
CA ASP A 297 14.48 3.77 -26.56
C ASP A 297 15.77 4.21 -25.83
N VAL A 298 15.78 4.18 -24.50
CA VAL A 298 17.01 4.23 -23.70
C VAL A 298 17.05 2.96 -22.88
N SER A 299 17.90 2.01 -23.29
CA SER A 299 17.93 0.68 -22.70
C SER A 299 18.20 0.75 -21.20
N TRP A 300 17.63 -0.16 -20.41
CA TRP A 300 18.07 -0.36 -19.02
C TRP A 300 19.58 -0.60 -18.92
N ASN A 301 20.20 -1.17 -19.96
CA ASN A 301 21.66 -1.29 -20.06
C ASN A 301 22.35 0.08 -20.19
N GLU A 302 21.77 1.06 -20.86
CA GLU A 302 22.35 2.40 -21.04
C GLU A 302 22.21 3.25 -19.79
N LEU A 303 21.07 3.19 -19.08
CA LEU A 303 20.94 3.77 -17.74
C LEU A 303 21.95 3.14 -16.77
N LEU A 304 22.12 1.81 -16.80
CA LEU A 304 23.11 1.12 -15.97
C LEU A 304 24.56 1.49 -16.37
N GLN A 305 24.86 1.58 -17.67
CA GLN A 305 26.15 2.02 -18.20
C GLN A 305 26.45 3.47 -17.81
N HIS A 306 25.47 4.38 -17.89
CA HIS A 306 25.62 5.77 -17.47
C HIS A 306 25.92 5.87 -15.97
N HIS A 307 25.25 5.07 -15.14
CA HIS A 307 25.50 5.03 -13.70
C HIS A 307 26.88 4.43 -13.35
N LEU A 308 27.35 3.45 -14.13
CA LEU A 308 28.66 2.81 -13.99
C LEU A 308 29.81 3.64 -14.57
N SER A 309 29.58 4.42 -15.62
CA SER A 309 30.56 5.33 -16.23
C SER A 309 30.70 6.62 -15.45
N SER A 310 29.61 7.19 -14.92
CA SER A 310 29.65 8.33 -13.99
C SER A 310 30.41 8.00 -12.70
N ARG A 311 30.44 6.73 -12.25
CA ARG A 311 31.30 6.24 -11.16
C ARG A 311 32.72 5.80 -11.60
N ARG A 312 33.10 5.94 -12.87
CA ARG A 312 34.43 5.64 -13.43
C ARG A 312 34.98 6.81 -14.25
N GLY A 313 35.55 7.80 -13.56
CA GLY A 313 36.14 8.96 -14.20
C GLY A 313 37.24 8.61 -15.21
N GLY A 314 37.13 9.18 -16.42
CA GLY A 314 38.25 9.31 -17.37
C GLY A 314 38.76 8.03 -18.03
N GLY A 315 37.97 7.41 -18.91
CA GLY A 315 38.42 6.30 -19.76
C GLY A 315 37.89 6.39 -21.19
N ASN A 316 38.69 6.93 -22.12
CA ASN A 316 38.37 6.92 -23.55
C ASN A 316 38.23 5.48 -24.05
N LEU A 317 37.15 5.17 -24.77
CA LEU A 317 36.95 3.87 -25.41
C LEU A 317 36.42 4.03 -26.83
N SER A 318 37.00 3.27 -27.74
CA SER A 318 36.81 3.40 -29.19
C SER A 318 35.44 2.88 -29.64
N SER A 319 34.81 3.60 -30.57
CA SER A 319 33.69 3.07 -31.34
C SER A 319 34.16 1.97 -32.29
N THR A 320 33.50 0.80 -32.24
CA THR A 320 33.56 -0.20 -33.32
C THR A 320 32.13 -0.56 -33.70
N GLN A 321 31.65 -0.01 -34.83
CA GLN A 321 30.30 -0.25 -35.33
C GLN A 321 30.17 -1.69 -35.86
N HIS A 322 29.01 -2.31 -35.65
CA HIS A 322 28.58 -3.47 -36.43
C HIS A 322 27.35 -3.11 -37.28
N ASN A 323 27.59 -2.70 -38.52
CA ASN A 323 26.54 -2.54 -39.52
C ASN A 323 25.95 -3.90 -39.90
N ARG A 324 24.61 -4.02 -39.83
CA ARG A 324 23.87 -5.09 -40.52
C ARG A 324 22.51 -4.60 -41.03
N PHE A 325 22.56 -3.66 -41.97
CA PHE A 325 21.39 -3.24 -42.74
C PHE A 325 20.79 -4.41 -43.53
N GLY A 326 19.55 -4.78 -43.22
CA GLY A 326 18.66 -5.43 -44.18
C GLY A 326 18.04 -4.36 -45.09
N LYS A 327 17.92 -4.64 -46.39
CA LYS A 327 17.28 -3.76 -47.38
C LYS A 327 16.00 -4.39 -47.92
N GLY A 328 15.02 -3.55 -48.25
CA GLY A 328 13.95 -3.84 -49.21
C GLY A 328 12.60 -4.10 -48.56
N GLY A 329 11.69 -3.14 -48.72
CA GLY A 329 10.33 -3.21 -48.18
C GLY A 329 9.64 -1.85 -48.16
N ASP A 330 9.70 -1.11 -49.28
CA ASP A 330 9.19 0.26 -49.35
C ASP A 330 7.65 0.25 -49.33
N ALA A 331 7.07 0.64 -48.18
CA ALA A 331 5.65 0.88 -47.98
C ALA A 331 5.49 1.92 -46.87
N ASP A 332 5.36 3.20 -47.25
CA ASP A 332 5.25 4.35 -46.34
C ASP A 332 3.88 4.39 -45.64
N THR A 333 3.60 3.35 -44.86
CA THR A 333 2.53 3.34 -43.87
C THR A 333 3.17 3.85 -42.58
N GLU A 334 2.98 5.12 -42.25
CA GLU A 334 3.27 5.59 -40.89
C GLU A 334 2.49 4.68 -39.93
N PRO A 335 3.11 4.17 -38.85
CA PRO A 335 2.38 3.31 -37.92
C PRO A 335 1.22 4.09 -37.30
N ASP A 336 0.03 3.49 -37.25
CA ASP A 336 -1.17 4.08 -36.65
C ASP A 336 -1.03 4.19 -35.11
N ASP A 337 -0.18 5.11 -34.65
CA ASP A 337 0.04 5.44 -33.23
C ASP A 337 -1.26 5.90 -32.52
N ASP A 338 -2.30 6.24 -33.29
CA ASP A 338 -3.63 6.62 -32.80
C ASP A 338 -4.32 5.51 -31.99
N ALA A 339 -3.88 4.24 -32.13
CA ALA A 339 -4.28 3.14 -31.23
C ALA A 339 -3.87 3.36 -29.76
N SER A 340 -2.86 4.19 -29.50
CA SER A 340 -2.47 4.65 -28.15
C SER A 340 -3.23 5.91 -27.69
N GLY A 341 -4.11 6.44 -28.54
CA GLY A 341 -4.65 7.80 -28.46
C GLY A 341 -5.76 8.00 -27.44
N ARG A 342 -6.50 6.96 -27.02
CA ARG A 342 -7.72 7.05 -26.19
C ARG A 342 -7.63 6.45 -24.78
N MET A 343 -6.44 6.16 -24.26
CA MET A 343 -6.31 5.66 -22.88
C MET A 343 -6.72 6.73 -21.86
N GLY A 344 -7.81 6.49 -21.15
CA GLY A 344 -8.13 7.15 -19.89
C GLY A 344 -7.55 6.41 -18.68
N VAL A 345 -7.48 7.09 -17.53
CA VAL A 345 -7.05 6.48 -16.25
C VAL A 345 -8.06 6.79 -15.15
N LYS A 346 -8.49 5.76 -14.40
CA LYS A 346 -9.34 5.89 -13.21
C LYS A 346 -8.58 5.40 -11.98
N ILE A 347 -8.34 6.25 -10.99
CA ILE A 347 -7.74 5.86 -9.71
C ILE A 347 -8.85 5.72 -8.65
N VAL A 348 -8.91 4.55 -8.00
CA VAL A 348 -9.67 4.35 -6.76
C VAL A 348 -8.69 4.32 -5.60
N HIS A 349 -8.80 5.31 -4.73
CA HIS A 349 -7.89 5.55 -3.62
C HIS A 349 -8.57 5.14 -2.31
N LEU A 350 -8.19 3.96 -1.78
CA LEU A 350 -8.72 3.45 -0.52
C LEU A 350 -7.89 4.01 0.63
N VAL A 351 -8.41 5.06 1.27
CA VAL A 351 -7.79 5.77 2.40
C VAL A 351 -8.43 5.35 3.72
N ARG A 352 -7.78 5.70 4.83
CA ARG A 352 -8.24 5.35 6.17
C ARG A 352 -7.90 6.44 7.17
N ASN A 353 -8.69 6.59 8.22
CA ASN A 353 -8.34 7.48 9.32
C ASN A 353 -7.02 7.00 9.97
N PRO A 354 -5.97 7.85 10.11
CA PRO A 354 -4.64 7.40 10.49
C PRO A 354 -4.56 6.88 11.94
N PHE A 355 -5.38 7.41 12.86
CA PHE A 355 -5.48 6.89 14.23
C PHE A 355 -6.14 5.50 14.27
N GLN A 356 -7.24 5.33 13.53
CA GLN A 356 -7.92 4.03 13.40
C GLN A 356 -7.02 2.99 12.71
N MET A 357 -6.19 3.43 11.76
CA MET A 357 -5.19 2.61 11.07
C MET A 357 -4.04 2.19 11.99
N ALA A 358 -3.48 3.12 12.77
CA ALA A 358 -2.42 2.86 13.75
C ALA A 358 -2.87 1.87 14.84
N LEU A 359 -4.03 2.11 15.47
CA LEU A 359 -4.58 1.19 16.46
C LEU A 359 -4.91 -0.19 15.85
N SER A 360 -5.45 -0.20 14.63
CA SER A 360 -5.71 -1.45 13.92
C SER A 360 -4.45 -2.24 13.59
N ASN A 361 -3.30 -1.58 13.41
CA ASN A 361 -2.01 -2.24 13.21
C ASN A 361 -1.52 -2.88 14.52
N TYR A 362 -1.55 -2.11 15.62
CA TYR A 362 -1.20 -2.60 16.96
C TYR A 362 -2.03 -3.82 17.37
N LEU A 363 -3.36 -3.67 17.40
CA LEU A 363 -4.29 -4.73 17.81
C LEU A 363 -4.30 -5.94 16.87
N TYR A 364 -3.75 -5.82 15.65
CA TYR A 364 -3.57 -6.94 14.73
C TYR A 364 -2.27 -7.72 15.00
N HIS A 365 -1.17 -7.00 15.27
CA HIS A 365 0.14 -7.63 15.43
C HIS A 365 0.48 -8.04 16.87
N SER A 366 -0.16 -7.46 17.89
CA SER A 366 -0.01 -7.81 19.31
C SER A 366 -0.85 -9.04 19.75
N GLN A 367 -1.38 -9.82 18.80
CA GLN A 367 -2.16 -11.03 19.09
C GLN A 367 -1.23 -12.22 19.34
N GLU A 368 -1.62 -13.16 20.21
CA GLU A 368 -0.87 -14.40 20.41
C GLU A 368 -1.62 -15.61 19.82
N PRO A 369 -1.04 -16.35 18.85
CA PRO A 369 0.16 -16.00 18.07
C PRO A 369 -0.11 -14.88 17.06
N THR A 370 0.92 -14.09 16.70
CA THR A 370 0.73 -13.03 15.70
C THR A 370 0.43 -13.62 14.32
N PRO A 371 -0.54 -13.08 13.55
CA PRO A 371 -0.92 -13.68 12.28
C PRO A 371 0.16 -13.64 11.19
N GLU A 372 1.22 -12.84 11.33
CA GLU A 372 2.18 -12.56 10.26
C GLU A 372 3.64 -12.73 10.68
N ARG A 373 4.39 -13.52 9.90
CA ARG A 373 5.77 -13.91 10.26
C ARG A 373 6.78 -12.75 10.26
N TRP A 374 6.52 -11.69 9.49
CA TRP A 374 7.46 -10.58 9.32
C TRP A 374 7.66 -9.77 10.62
N VAL A 375 6.69 -9.78 11.53
CA VAL A 375 6.74 -9.11 12.85
C VAL A 375 7.81 -9.72 13.77
N HIS A 376 8.29 -10.93 13.47
CA HIS A 376 9.42 -11.56 14.17
C HIS A 376 10.80 -11.18 13.58
N THR A 377 10.85 -10.50 12.43
CA THR A 377 12.08 -10.19 11.69
C THR A 377 12.26 -8.71 11.35
N ASP A 378 11.24 -7.89 11.61
CA ASP A 378 11.25 -6.47 11.27
C ASP A 378 12.11 -5.62 12.22
N ASN A 379 12.62 -4.51 11.71
CA ASN A 379 13.11 -3.39 12.50
C ASN A 379 12.10 -2.24 12.34
N PRO A 380 11.19 -2.01 13.32
CA PRO A 380 10.14 -1.00 13.20
C PRO A 380 10.68 0.43 13.05
N CYS A 381 11.94 0.65 13.44
CA CYS A 381 12.63 1.94 13.39
C CYS A 381 13.52 2.09 12.14
N GLU A 382 13.51 1.13 11.20
CA GLU A 382 14.25 1.25 9.95
C GLU A 382 13.60 2.27 9.03
N ALA A 383 14.00 3.53 9.16
CA ALA A 383 13.50 4.64 8.34
C ALA A 383 14.24 4.80 7.00
N SER A 384 15.38 4.13 6.80
CA SER A 384 16.24 4.28 5.61
C SER A 384 15.96 3.23 4.54
N TYR A 385 16.01 3.62 3.27
CA TYR A 385 16.00 2.71 2.12
C TYR A 385 17.39 2.17 1.79
N ASP A 386 18.41 3.03 1.88
CA ASP A 386 19.82 2.67 1.75
C ASP A 386 20.66 3.45 2.77
N SER A 387 21.28 2.73 3.71
CA SER A 387 22.19 3.27 4.74
C SER A 387 23.40 4.03 4.20
N SER A 388 23.74 3.89 2.91
CA SER A 388 24.88 4.55 2.27
C SER A 388 24.52 5.85 1.53
N GLU A 389 23.23 6.09 1.24
CA GLU A 389 22.77 7.33 0.59
C GLU A 389 21.98 8.27 1.52
N ASN A 390 21.76 7.89 2.78
CA ASN A 390 20.98 8.62 3.78
C ASN A 390 19.54 8.98 3.31
N LYS A 391 18.99 8.18 2.40
CA LYS A 391 17.64 8.33 1.85
C LYS A 391 16.63 7.61 2.74
N SER A 392 15.91 8.38 3.55
CA SER A 392 14.81 7.92 4.40
C SER A 392 13.44 8.12 3.76
N LEU A 393 12.39 7.44 4.24
CA LEU A 393 11.02 7.72 3.82
C LEU A 393 10.67 9.21 3.99
N ALA A 394 11.03 9.79 5.14
CA ALA A 394 10.89 11.22 5.43
C ALA A 394 11.50 12.11 4.32
N SER A 395 12.73 11.80 3.87
CA SER A 395 13.42 12.58 2.83
C SER A 395 12.71 12.61 1.47
N PHE A 396 11.85 11.63 1.17
CA PHE A 396 11.06 11.59 -0.06
C PHE A 396 9.68 12.27 0.07
N VAL A 397 9.03 12.17 1.23
CA VAL A 397 7.64 12.68 1.43
C VAL A 397 7.59 14.11 1.94
N LEU A 398 8.57 14.56 2.74
CA LEU A 398 8.59 15.91 3.30
C LEU A 398 8.54 17.02 2.22
N PRO A 399 9.21 16.93 1.06
CA PRO A 399 9.16 17.98 0.04
C PRO A 399 7.75 18.30 -0.48
N LEU A 400 6.83 17.33 -0.49
CA LEU A 400 5.43 17.56 -0.86
C LEU A 400 4.55 17.80 0.38
N LEU A 401 4.66 16.96 1.43
CA LEU A 401 3.85 17.10 2.65
C LEU A 401 3.99 18.47 3.30
N SER A 402 5.21 18.99 3.46
CA SER A 402 5.46 20.30 4.11
C SER A 402 4.97 21.51 3.30
N SER A 403 4.53 21.31 2.05
CA SER A 403 3.88 22.37 1.24
C SER A 403 2.38 22.52 1.54
N LYS A 404 1.79 21.57 2.28
CA LYS A 404 0.33 21.46 2.54
C LYS A 404 -0.02 21.15 4.01
N THR A 405 0.98 20.80 4.83
CA THR A 405 0.84 20.43 6.25
C THR A 405 1.93 21.09 7.08
N THR A 406 1.78 21.13 8.40
CA THR A 406 2.82 21.57 9.34
C THR A 406 3.82 20.47 9.69
N ILE A 407 3.92 19.38 8.91
CA ILE A 407 4.84 18.27 9.20
C ILE A 407 6.28 18.69 8.89
N THR A 408 7.17 18.62 9.88
CA THR A 408 8.59 19.01 9.76
C THR A 408 9.55 17.81 9.85
N SER A 409 10.84 18.01 9.51
CA SER A 409 11.86 16.95 9.69
C SER A 409 12.01 16.61 11.16
N GLU A 410 12.09 17.62 12.02
CA GLU A 410 12.32 17.47 13.46
C GLU A 410 11.24 16.63 14.14
N GLN A 411 10.00 16.68 13.65
CA GLN A 411 8.91 15.80 14.11
C GLN A 411 9.12 14.35 13.69
N LEU A 412 9.53 14.09 12.44
CA LEU A 412 9.80 12.73 11.97
C LEU A 412 11.07 12.16 12.62
N ASP A 413 12.09 12.98 12.82
CA ASP A 413 13.31 12.66 13.57
C ASP A 413 13.01 12.36 15.05
N ALA A 414 12.04 13.07 15.66
CA ALA A 414 11.54 12.77 16.99
C ALA A 414 10.78 11.42 17.04
N ILE A 415 10.03 11.05 16.00
CA ILE A 415 9.40 9.72 15.88
C ILE A 415 10.47 8.62 15.75
N VAL A 416 11.56 8.85 14.99
CA VAL A 416 12.72 7.93 14.91
C VAL A 416 13.38 7.76 16.28
N ALA A 417 13.66 8.86 16.98
CA ALA A 417 14.26 8.83 18.32
C ALA A 417 13.35 8.12 19.35
N MET A 418 12.04 8.41 19.33
CA MET A 418 11.05 7.73 20.14
C MET A 418 11.02 6.22 19.83
N CYS A 419 11.01 5.82 18.57
CA CYS A 419 11.03 4.42 18.17
C CYS A 419 12.25 3.69 18.75
N HIS A 420 13.45 4.24 18.60
CA HIS A 420 14.68 3.68 19.18
C HIS A 420 14.73 3.72 20.71
N SER A 421 13.94 4.57 21.38
CA SER A 421 13.81 4.53 22.84
C SER A 421 12.94 3.36 23.33
N LEU A 422 11.98 2.92 22.51
CA LEU A 422 11.04 1.83 22.82
C LEU A 422 11.53 0.46 22.31
N TYR A 423 12.23 0.41 21.17
CA TYR A 423 12.67 -0.83 20.54
C TYR A 423 14.14 -1.16 20.82
N GLN A 424 14.38 -2.37 21.33
CA GLN A 424 15.69 -2.95 21.65
C GLN A 424 16.62 -2.06 22.50
N SER A 425 16.05 -1.09 23.24
CA SER A 425 16.83 -0.17 24.05
C SER A 425 17.34 -0.81 25.33
N ASN A 426 18.51 -0.37 25.80
CA ASN A 426 19.06 -0.74 27.11
C ASN A 426 18.34 -0.05 28.28
N SER A 427 17.25 0.70 28.01
CA SER A 427 16.52 1.47 29.00
C SER A 427 15.55 0.59 29.79
N THR A 428 16.08 -0.30 30.64
CA THR A 428 15.33 -0.92 31.76
C THR A 428 15.05 0.12 32.87
N SER A 429 14.62 1.31 32.46
CA SER A 429 14.44 2.52 33.25
C SER A 429 13.16 2.47 34.09
N THR A 430 13.20 1.63 35.12
CA THR A 430 12.71 1.93 36.48
C THR A 430 11.32 2.56 36.62
N SER A 431 10.34 1.78 37.12
CA SER A 431 9.44 2.24 38.22
C SER A 431 8.41 1.23 38.79
N SER A 432 8.50 -0.09 38.53
CA SER A 432 7.62 -1.09 39.20
C SER A 432 8.38 -2.00 40.18
N THR A 433 8.51 -1.58 41.43
CA THR A 433 9.27 -2.26 42.50
C THR A 433 8.54 -3.48 43.10
N THR A 434 8.31 -4.55 42.32
CA THR A 434 8.01 -5.90 42.89
C THR A 434 8.33 -7.04 41.93
N MET A 435 9.26 -7.90 42.35
CA MET A 435 9.32 -9.36 42.18
C MET A 435 8.96 -10.05 40.84
N SER A 436 9.90 -10.92 40.42
CA SER A 436 9.81 -11.95 39.36
C SER A 436 9.65 -11.49 37.91
N GLY A 437 10.75 -11.57 37.15
CA GLY A 437 10.73 -11.55 35.68
C GLY A 437 11.17 -10.23 35.04
N GLU A 438 12.42 -9.79 35.25
CA GLU A 438 13.01 -8.75 34.40
C GLU A 438 13.22 -9.32 32.98
N VAL A 439 12.33 -8.98 32.05
CA VAL A 439 12.38 -9.50 30.69
C VAL A 439 13.31 -8.64 29.84
N ASN A 440 14.49 -9.19 29.51
CA ASN A 440 15.44 -8.52 28.62
C ASN A 440 14.82 -8.34 27.22
N LEU A 441 14.67 -7.08 26.79
CA LEU A 441 14.12 -6.68 25.50
C LEU A 441 15.17 -6.31 24.44
N ILE A 442 16.46 -6.30 24.79
CA ILE A 442 17.56 -5.82 23.93
C ILE A 442 17.70 -6.71 22.68
N SER A 443 17.40 -8.01 22.79
CA SER A 443 17.36 -8.96 21.67
C SER A 443 15.96 -9.43 21.30
N ALA A 444 14.91 -8.74 21.77
CA ALA A 444 13.52 -9.12 21.50
C ALA A 444 13.10 -8.69 20.08
N THR A 445 12.25 -9.51 19.46
CA THR A 445 11.62 -9.19 18.17
C THR A 445 10.58 -8.08 18.31
N PHE A 446 10.22 -7.41 17.20
CA PHE A 446 9.14 -6.39 17.22
C PHE A 446 7.84 -6.95 17.80
N TYR A 447 7.47 -8.18 17.44
CA TYR A 447 6.32 -8.89 18.04
C TYR A 447 6.41 -8.97 19.57
N GLU A 448 7.56 -9.38 20.11
CA GLU A 448 7.74 -9.51 21.55
C GLU A 448 7.69 -8.15 22.27
N HIS A 449 8.18 -7.08 21.64
CA HIS A 449 7.97 -5.72 22.15
C HIS A 449 6.48 -5.36 22.23
N LEU A 450 5.67 -5.69 21.21
CA LEU A 450 4.22 -5.45 21.23
C LEU A 450 3.47 -6.22 22.33
N LEU A 451 3.99 -7.36 22.77
CA LEU A 451 3.44 -8.15 23.89
C LEU A 451 3.91 -7.67 25.28
N LYS A 452 5.15 -7.17 25.38
CA LYS A 452 5.86 -6.97 26.66
C LYS A 452 5.93 -5.50 27.10
N LEU A 453 5.79 -4.54 26.18
CA LEU A 453 5.59 -3.14 26.53
C LEU A 453 4.19 -2.94 27.15
N ASN A 454 3.99 -1.84 27.87
CA ASN A 454 2.63 -1.43 28.22
C ASN A 454 1.82 -1.12 26.94
N ARG A 455 0.49 -1.17 27.01
CA ARG A 455 -0.37 -1.04 25.81
C ARG A 455 -0.12 0.24 25.02
N PHE A 456 0.14 1.35 25.70
CA PHE A 456 0.37 2.62 25.03
C PHE A 456 1.75 2.66 24.35
N ASP A 457 2.84 2.28 25.00
CA ASP A 457 4.15 2.22 24.34
C ASP A 457 4.23 1.15 23.24
N GLY A 458 3.52 0.03 23.37
CA GLY A 458 3.33 -0.94 22.29
C GLY A 458 2.59 -0.34 21.09
N LEU A 459 1.53 0.45 21.35
CA LEU A 459 0.81 1.19 20.32
C LEU A 459 1.68 2.28 19.67
N ARG A 460 2.45 3.04 20.44
CA ARG A 460 3.38 4.06 19.94
C ARG A 460 4.45 3.45 19.03
N LEU A 461 5.02 2.31 19.42
CA LEU A 461 5.99 1.58 18.60
C LEU A 461 5.35 1.04 17.30
N ALA A 462 4.15 0.46 17.38
CA ALA A 462 3.39 0.02 16.21
C ALA A 462 2.96 1.18 15.29
N THR A 463 2.77 2.37 15.85
CA THR A 463 2.45 3.60 15.10
C THR A 463 3.70 4.16 14.43
N ALA A 464 4.85 4.21 15.12
CA ALA A 464 6.12 4.62 14.52
C ALA A 464 6.46 3.76 13.30
N GLN A 465 6.31 2.43 13.41
CA GLN A 465 6.49 1.52 12.28
C GLN A 465 5.59 1.88 11.09
N MET A 466 4.34 2.28 11.34
CA MET A 466 3.37 2.71 10.32
C MET A 466 3.59 4.12 9.76
N VAL A 467 4.35 4.99 10.46
CA VAL A 467 4.65 6.36 10.02
C VAL A 467 6.00 6.43 9.29
N ILE A 468 7.10 6.04 9.95
CA ILE A 468 8.47 6.32 9.46
C ILE A 468 9.15 5.18 8.69
N SER A 469 8.72 3.93 8.82
CA SER A 469 9.50 2.80 8.30
C SER A 469 9.60 2.78 6.76
N SER A 470 10.81 2.64 6.25
CA SER A 470 11.07 2.40 4.82
C SER A 470 10.56 1.04 4.35
N SER A 471 10.24 0.13 5.27
CA SER A 471 9.97 -1.31 5.06
C SER A 471 11.16 -2.14 4.56
N ALA A 472 12.37 -1.56 4.45
CA ALA A 472 13.55 -2.27 3.94
C ALA A 472 13.94 -3.48 4.81
N ALA A 473 13.85 -3.37 6.14
CA ALA A 473 14.21 -4.43 7.07
C ALA A 473 13.36 -5.71 6.91
N ASN A 474 12.05 -5.58 6.65
CA ASN A 474 11.14 -6.71 6.45
C ASN A 474 11.00 -7.16 4.98
N GLY A 475 11.78 -6.59 4.05
CA GLY A 475 11.73 -6.97 2.63
C GLY A 475 10.60 -6.32 1.84
N HIS A 476 10.08 -5.19 2.32
CA HIS A 476 9.01 -4.36 1.76
C HIS A 476 7.57 -4.87 2.00
N LEU A 477 7.37 -5.66 3.05
CA LEU A 477 6.09 -6.26 3.43
C LEU A 477 5.18 -5.32 4.24
N ALA A 478 5.72 -4.42 5.06
CA ALA A 478 4.93 -3.51 5.90
C ALA A 478 5.73 -2.27 6.36
N GLY A 479 5.02 -1.21 6.74
CA GLY A 479 5.60 -0.05 7.43
C GLY A 479 5.65 1.24 6.59
N GLY A 480 5.51 2.38 7.25
CA GLY A 480 5.45 3.72 6.67
C GLY A 480 4.23 4.00 5.80
N ASP A 481 3.16 3.22 5.94
CA ASP A 481 1.93 3.33 5.15
C ASP A 481 1.19 4.66 5.37
N ILE A 482 1.30 5.28 6.55
CA ILE A 482 0.57 6.51 6.91
C ILE A 482 1.14 7.73 6.16
N LEU A 483 2.46 7.91 6.13
CA LEU A 483 3.07 9.00 5.34
C LEU A 483 2.89 8.78 3.84
N ARG A 484 2.93 7.52 3.37
CA ARG A 484 2.62 7.20 1.96
C ARG A 484 1.17 7.53 1.61
N MET A 485 0.21 7.33 2.50
CA MET A 485 -1.18 7.71 2.27
C MET A 485 -1.31 9.24 2.07
N GLY A 486 -0.76 10.05 2.98
CA GLY A 486 -0.77 11.52 2.84
C GLY A 486 -0.03 12.02 1.59
N GLN A 487 1.16 11.47 1.30
CA GLN A 487 1.93 11.75 0.09
C GLN A 487 1.08 11.51 -1.17
N ASN A 488 0.45 10.34 -1.28
CA ASN A 488 -0.31 9.95 -2.46
C ASN A 488 -1.60 10.77 -2.62
N ILE A 489 -2.22 11.24 -1.52
CA ILE A 489 -3.35 12.19 -1.59
C ILE A 489 -2.92 13.46 -2.33
N LEU A 490 -1.83 14.09 -1.87
CA LEU A 490 -1.32 15.32 -2.47
C LEU A 490 -0.84 15.11 -3.91
N GLN A 491 -0.22 13.97 -4.20
CA GLN A 491 0.27 13.64 -5.53
C GLN A 491 -0.89 13.48 -6.54
N PHE A 492 -2.01 12.88 -6.15
CA PHE A 492 -3.19 12.79 -7.03
C PHE A 492 -3.93 14.13 -7.16
N GLU A 493 -3.93 14.98 -6.13
CA GLU A 493 -4.44 16.36 -6.23
C GLU A 493 -3.59 17.21 -7.19
N ASN A 494 -2.27 17.17 -7.08
CA ASN A 494 -1.37 17.86 -8.01
C ASN A 494 -1.58 17.39 -9.45
N LEU A 495 -1.76 16.08 -9.68
CA LEU A 495 -2.01 15.53 -11.00
C LEU A 495 -3.37 15.98 -11.58
N LEU A 496 -4.43 16.05 -10.76
CA LEU A 496 -5.71 16.64 -11.17
C LEU A 496 -5.55 18.11 -11.58
N MET A 497 -4.80 18.90 -10.79
CA MET A 497 -4.53 20.31 -11.09
C MET A 497 -3.68 20.48 -12.36
N LEU A 498 -2.68 19.61 -12.58
CA LEU A 498 -1.84 19.60 -13.78
C LEU A 498 -2.67 19.37 -15.04
N LEU A 499 -3.60 18.41 -15.00
CA LEU A 499 -4.44 18.04 -16.14
C LEU A 499 -5.59 19.02 -16.39
N SER A 500 -6.13 19.64 -15.34
CA SER A 500 -7.14 20.70 -15.44
C SER A 500 -6.55 22.01 -15.98
N SER A 501 -5.26 22.26 -15.73
CA SER A 501 -4.56 23.48 -16.15
C SER A 501 -4.21 23.46 -17.64
N SER A 502 -5.15 23.83 -18.51
CA SER A 502 -5.04 23.79 -19.98
C SER A 502 -3.88 24.59 -20.60
N SER A 503 -3.11 25.33 -19.79
CA SER A 503 -1.99 26.18 -20.19
C SER A 503 -0.60 25.54 -20.03
N THR A 504 -0.48 24.26 -19.64
CA THR A 504 0.83 23.60 -19.47
C THR A 504 1.51 23.27 -20.80
N ALA A 505 2.30 24.21 -21.32
CA ALA A 505 3.01 24.15 -22.59
C ALA A 505 4.03 22.98 -22.75
N LEU A 506 4.23 22.16 -21.72
CA LEU A 506 5.06 20.95 -21.74
C LEU A 506 4.31 19.72 -22.26
N ILE A 507 2.97 19.69 -22.19
CA ILE A 507 2.15 18.61 -22.73
C ILE A 507 1.62 19.04 -24.10
N PRO A 508 1.92 18.32 -25.21
CA PRO A 508 1.40 18.68 -26.53
C PRO A 508 -0.13 18.73 -26.51
N SER A 509 -0.72 19.81 -27.04
CA SER A 509 -2.18 20.06 -26.99
C SER A 509 -3.03 18.99 -27.69
N LYS A 510 -2.44 18.19 -28.59
CA LYS A 510 -3.07 17.00 -29.18
C LYS A 510 -3.22 15.82 -28.21
N MET A 511 -2.43 15.75 -27.14
CA MET A 511 -2.50 14.69 -26.13
C MET A 511 -3.50 15.00 -25.01
N THR A 512 -3.61 16.26 -24.58
CA THR A 512 -4.51 16.63 -23.47
C THR A 512 -5.98 16.43 -23.82
N LYS A 513 -6.42 16.85 -25.02
CA LYS A 513 -7.83 16.72 -25.49
C LYS A 513 -8.39 15.28 -25.55
N ARG A 514 -7.58 14.23 -25.38
CA ARG A 514 -8.00 12.82 -25.48
C ARG A 514 -7.76 11.97 -24.22
N ARG A 515 -7.20 12.53 -23.15
CA ARG A 515 -6.71 11.75 -21.99
C ARG A 515 -7.44 12.09 -20.71
N LYS A 516 -8.57 11.42 -20.50
CA LYS A 516 -9.42 11.56 -19.29
C LYS A 516 -8.71 10.96 -18.07
N PHE A 517 -8.70 11.69 -16.95
CA PHE A 517 -8.22 11.23 -15.65
C PHE A 517 -9.31 11.43 -14.60
N HIS A 518 -9.58 10.40 -13.80
CA HIS A 518 -10.59 10.47 -12.73
C HIS A 518 -10.03 9.89 -11.43
N LEU A 519 -10.42 10.48 -10.30
CA LEU A 519 -10.03 10.04 -8.96
C LEU A 519 -11.29 9.80 -8.10
N LEU A 520 -11.33 8.66 -7.41
CA LEU A 520 -12.33 8.35 -6.39
C LEU A 520 -11.64 7.98 -5.09
N THR A 521 -11.71 8.86 -4.09
CA THR A 521 -11.23 8.60 -2.73
C THR A 521 -12.36 8.01 -1.88
N LEU A 522 -12.11 6.86 -1.25
CA LEU A 522 -13.08 6.14 -0.43
C LEU A 522 -12.50 5.80 0.95
N SER A 523 -13.32 5.97 1.99
CA SER A 523 -12.99 5.61 3.36
C SER A 523 -13.09 4.11 3.57
N MET A 524 -12.05 3.52 4.16
CA MET A 524 -12.04 2.13 4.62
C MET A 524 -12.71 1.93 5.99
N ASP A 525 -12.94 2.99 6.77
CA ASP A 525 -13.63 2.89 8.06
C ASP A 525 -15.17 2.93 7.87
N ASP A 526 -15.67 3.55 6.80
CA ASP A 526 -17.09 3.56 6.39
C ASP A 526 -17.60 2.20 5.88
N TYR A 527 -16.77 1.15 5.95
CA TYR A 527 -17.17 -0.24 5.65
C TYR A 527 -18.14 -0.88 6.68
N THR A 528 -18.80 -0.03 7.46
CA THR A 528 -20.02 -0.33 8.19
C THR A 528 -21.28 -0.09 7.35
N GLY A 529 -21.30 0.92 6.48
CA GLY A 529 -22.38 1.27 5.53
C GLY A 529 -22.09 0.86 4.08
N ILE A 530 -21.70 -0.40 3.89
CA ILE A 530 -21.01 -0.91 2.70
C ILE A 530 -21.75 -0.62 1.40
N LYS A 531 -23.08 -0.83 1.35
CA LYS A 531 -23.86 -0.79 0.11
C LYS A 531 -23.65 0.51 -0.67
N ASN A 532 -23.76 1.67 -0.03
CA ASN A 532 -23.67 2.96 -0.73
C ASN A 532 -22.24 3.22 -1.25
N THR A 533 -21.23 2.92 -0.44
CA THR A 533 -19.81 3.03 -0.82
C THR A 533 -19.46 2.08 -1.97
N THR A 534 -20.02 0.87 -1.97
CA THR A 534 -19.87 -0.10 -3.06
C THR A 534 -20.62 0.34 -4.32
N ILE A 535 -21.83 0.93 -4.22
CA ILE A 535 -22.53 1.51 -5.38
C ILE A 535 -21.68 2.63 -6.01
N ARG A 536 -21.22 3.62 -5.21
CA ARG A 536 -20.37 4.72 -5.72
C ARG A 536 -19.05 4.23 -6.35
N PHE A 537 -18.46 3.16 -5.81
CA PHE A 537 -17.32 2.47 -6.45
C PHE A 537 -17.69 1.84 -7.81
N LEU A 538 -18.79 1.11 -7.89
CA LEU A 538 -19.22 0.46 -9.14
C LEU A 538 -19.66 1.47 -10.19
N ASP A 539 -20.35 2.54 -9.78
CA ASP A 539 -20.76 3.65 -10.64
C ASP A 539 -19.53 4.40 -11.20
N PHE A 540 -18.47 4.60 -10.39
CA PHE A 540 -17.21 5.17 -10.88
C PHE A 540 -16.47 4.24 -11.85
N VAL A 541 -16.40 2.93 -11.57
CA VAL A 541 -15.73 1.94 -12.43
C VAL A 541 -16.42 1.86 -13.79
N PHE A 542 -17.74 1.61 -13.81
CA PHE A 542 -18.51 1.37 -15.03
C PHE A 542 -19.03 2.66 -15.71
N GLY A 543 -19.09 3.80 -15.03
CA GLY A 543 -19.76 4.99 -15.55
C GLY A 543 -21.23 4.71 -15.86
N ASP A 544 -21.73 5.19 -16.98
CA ASP A 544 -23.10 4.92 -17.45
C ASP A 544 -23.22 3.68 -18.37
N HIS A 545 -22.10 3.00 -18.66
CA HIS A 545 -22.00 1.95 -19.67
C HIS A 545 -21.61 0.58 -19.05
N GLY A 546 -21.55 -0.47 -19.88
CA GLY A 546 -21.05 -1.82 -19.54
C GLY A 546 -21.95 -2.68 -18.62
N VAL A 547 -22.31 -2.19 -17.43
CA VAL A 547 -23.12 -2.92 -16.44
C VAL A 547 -24.34 -2.09 -16.02
N PRO A 548 -25.58 -2.61 -16.18
CA PRO A 548 -26.81 -1.94 -15.76
C PRO A 548 -26.81 -1.59 -14.26
N ARG A 549 -27.38 -0.43 -13.92
CA ARG A 549 -27.32 0.11 -12.55
C ARG A 549 -28.06 -0.76 -11.53
N GLU A 550 -29.13 -1.43 -11.95
CA GLU A 550 -29.89 -2.40 -11.16
C GLU A 550 -29.01 -3.57 -10.73
N LEU A 551 -28.14 -4.03 -11.64
CA LEU A 551 -27.19 -5.11 -11.40
C LEU A 551 -26.07 -4.66 -10.45
N ARG A 552 -25.58 -3.41 -10.57
CA ARG A 552 -24.63 -2.82 -9.60
C ARG A 552 -25.22 -2.73 -8.20
N VAL A 553 -26.46 -2.22 -8.07
CA VAL A 553 -27.16 -2.08 -6.79
C VAL A 553 -27.36 -3.44 -6.12
N LYS A 554 -27.82 -4.45 -6.87
CA LYS A 554 -27.93 -5.83 -6.39
C LYS A 554 -26.56 -6.39 -5.98
N GLY A 555 -25.51 -6.15 -6.79
CA GLY A 555 -24.15 -6.56 -6.47
C GLY A 555 -23.65 -6.01 -5.14
N ALA A 556 -23.93 -4.73 -4.86
CA ALA A 556 -23.61 -4.09 -3.59
C ALA A 556 -24.42 -4.68 -2.40
N GLU A 557 -25.69 -5.05 -2.60
CA GLU A 557 -26.51 -5.73 -1.58
C GLU A 557 -26.02 -7.15 -1.27
N ASP A 558 -25.69 -7.95 -2.28
CA ASP A 558 -25.12 -9.29 -2.12
C ASP A 558 -23.73 -9.25 -1.45
N PHE A 559 -22.94 -8.22 -1.78
CA PHE A 559 -21.62 -7.97 -1.22
C PHE A 559 -21.68 -7.50 0.24
N GLU A 560 -22.54 -6.53 0.57
CA GLU A 560 -22.81 -6.11 1.95
C GLU A 560 -23.37 -7.28 2.79
N SER A 561 -24.32 -8.04 2.24
CA SER A 561 -24.86 -9.25 2.87
C SER A 561 -23.79 -10.29 3.14
N SER A 562 -22.81 -10.44 2.26
CA SER A 562 -21.67 -11.34 2.43
C SER A 562 -20.73 -10.85 3.53
N SER A 563 -20.36 -9.57 3.52
CA SER A 563 -19.52 -8.95 4.55
C SER A 563 -20.17 -9.02 5.93
N ASN A 564 -21.47 -8.73 6.03
CA ASN A 564 -22.23 -8.80 7.28
C ASN A 564 -22.44 -10.25 7.80
N ARG A 565 -22.27 -11.27 6.96
CA ARG A 565 -22.11 -12.67 7.41
C ARG A 565 -20.70 -12.91 7.94
N SER A 566 -19.65 -12.44 7.25
CA SER A 566 -18.27 -12.55 7.72
C SER A 566 -18.01 -11.82 9.06
N LYS A 567 -18.65 -10.67 9.29
CA LYS A 567 -18.62 -9.92 10.58
C LYS A 567 -19.24 -10.67 11.76
N LYS A 568 -19.96 -11.78 11.55
CA LYS A 568 -20.41 -12.68 12.63
C LYS A 568 -19.34 -13.68 13.06
N GLY A 569 -18.30 -13.88 12.25
CA GLY A 569 -17.05 -14.48 12.72
C GLY A 569 -16.33 -13.50 13.64
N GLN A 570 -15.64 -14.02 14.65
CA GLN A 570 -14.94 -13.23 15.67
C GLN A 570 -13.64 -12.64 15.11
N HIS A 571 -13.75 -11.73 14.14
CA HIS A 571 -12.60 -11.09 13.48
C HIS A 571 -11.84 -10.25 14.51
N VAL A 572 -10.57 -10.60 14.76
CA VAL A 572 -9.89 -10.21 16.00
C VAL A 572 -9.72 -8.69 16.14
N THR A 573 -9.50 -7.95 15.03
CA THR A 573 -9.44 -6.46 15.04
C THR A 573 -10.79 -5.76 15.22
N LEU A 574 -11.90 -6.51 15.21
CA LEU A 574 -13.25 -6.07 15.56
C LEU A 574 -13.67 -6.60 16.95
N GLY A 575 -12.74 -7.15 17.73
CA GLY A 575 -12.95 -7.46 19.13
C GLY A 575 -13.36 -6.21 19.91
N LYS A 576 -14.19 -6.39 20.94
CA LYS A 576 -14.62 -5.30 21.84
C LYS A 576 -13.50 -4.95 22.83
N HIS A 577 -12.44 -4.34 22.32
CA HIS A 577 -11.44 -3.64 23.12
C HIS A 577 -12.11 -2.43 23.78
N GLY A 578 -12.44 -2.54 25.07
CA GLY A 578 -13.11 -1.46 25.82
C GLY A 578 -12.25 -0.21 25.96
N ASP A 579 -10.94 -0.37 25.81
CA ASP A 579 -9.89 0.65 25.77
C ASP A 579 -9.66 1.27 24.39
N ARG A 580 -10.48 0.97 23.37
CA ARG A 580 -10.31 1.49 21.99
C ARG A 580 -10.19 3.02 21.95
N GLU A 581 -11.16 3.71 22.54
CA GLU A 581 -11.22 5.18 22.49
C GLU A 581 -10.17 5.82 23.41
N GLU A 582 -9.84 5.16 24.53
CA GLU A 582 -8.74 5.56 25.43
C GLU A 582 -7.38 5.52 24.70
N LEU A 583 -7.13 4.45 23.92
CA LEU A 583 -5.91 4.29 23.12
C LEU A 583 -5.84 5.26 21.93
N ILE A 584 -6.97 5.56 21.28
CA ILE A 584 -7.05 6.58 20.23
C ILE A 584 -6.80 7.97 20.81
N GLN A 585 -7.44 8.32 21.93
CA GLN A 585 -7.24 9.60 22.60
C GLN A 585 -5.79 9.76 23.07
N SER A 586 -5.20 8.71 23.64
CA SER A 586 -3.77 8.70 24.03
C SER A 586 -2.84 8.93 22.83
N LEU A 587 -3.18 8.44 21.62
CA LEU A 587 -2.41 8.75 20.40
C LEU A 587 -2.62 10.19 19.90
N ARG A 588 -3.80 10.79 20.10
CA ARG A 588 -4.06 12.21 19.78
C ARG A 588 -3.28 13.14 20.71
N ASP A 589 -3.23 12.79 21.99
CA ASP A 589 -2.53 13.53 23.04
C ASP A 589 -1.01 13.26 23.08
N ASP A 590 -0.50 12.33 22.26
CA ASP A 590 0.94 12.06 22.16
C ASP A 590 1.67 13.22 21.48
N SER A 591 2.56 13.88 22.24
CA SER A 591 3.33 15.05 21.77
C SER A 591 4.26 14.83 20.57
N VAL A 592 4.49 13.58 20.14
CA VAL A 592 5.43 13.21 19.06
C VAL A 592 4.66 12.64 17.85
N LEU A 593 3.70 11.75 18.09
CA LEU A 593 2.88 11.11 17.05
C LEU A 593 1.62 11.93 16.71
N GLY A 594 0.94 12.47 17.72
CA GLY A 594 -0.36 13.16 17.59
C GLY A 594 -0.37 14.28 16.53
N PRO A 595 0.63 15.18 16.49
CA PRO A 595 0.71 16.22 15.45
C PRO A 595 0.77 15.65 14.03
N VAL A 596 1.67 14.68 13.78
CA VAL A 596 1.85 14.09 12.44
C VAL A 596 0.63 13.27 12.01
N LEU A 597 0.00 12.55 12.94
CA LEU A 597 -1.24 11.82 12.65
C LEU A 597 -2.42 12.77 12.36
N SER A 598 -2.50 13.91 13.05
CA SER A 598 -3.57 14.91 12.86
C SER A 598 -3.47 15.60 11.51
N GLU A 599 -2.26 15.98 11.08
CA GLU A 599 -2.06 16.58 9.75
C GLU A 599 -2.43 15.61 8.62
N ILE A 600 -2.11 14.32 8.76
CA ILE A 600 -2.51 13.28 7.80
C ILE A 600 -4.03 13.01 7.86
N GLU A 601 -4.66 13.15 9.03
CA GLU A 601 -6.12 13.05 9.18
C GLU A 601 -6.83 14.17 8.42
N VAL A 602 -6.35 15.42 8.53
CA VAL A 602 -6.88 16.56 7.75
C VAL A 602 -6.80 16.31 6.25
N LEU A 603 -5.69 15.76 5.73
CA LEU A 603 -5.57 15.38 4.32
C LEU A 603 -6.57 14.29 3.91
N VAL A 604 -6.79 13.28 4.77
CA VAL A 604 -7.76 12.19 4.51
C VAL A 604 -9.18 12.72 4.44
N GLU A 605 -9.62 13.51 5.44
CA GLU A 605 -10.98 14.05 5.48
C GLU A 605 -11.24 15.04 4.33
N ASP A 606 -10.25 15.86 3.96
CA ASP A 606 -10.36 16.74 2.79
C ASP A 606 -10.48 15.97 1.47
N ALA A 607 -9.65 14.93 1.28
CA ALA A 607 -9.70 14.09 0.08
C ALA A 607 -10.99 13.25 -0.01
N LEU A 608 -11.58 12.84 1.12
CA LEU A 608 -12.89 12.21 1.18
C LEU A 608 -14.00 13.19 0.78
N ARG A 609 -13.99 14.39 1.37
CA ARG A 609 -14.94 15.48 1.09
C ARG A 609 -14.92 15.92 -0.37
N LYS A 610 -13.72 16.07 -0.97
CA LYS A 610 -13.51 16.41 -2.39
C LYS A 610 -14.02 15.34 -3.38
N SER A 611 -14.41 14.15 -2.91
CA SER A 611 -14.77 13.01 -3.74
C SER A 611 -16.26 12.64 -3.68
N VAL A 612 -17.05 13.36 -2.88
CA VAL A 612 -18.52 13.24 -2.77
C VAL A 612 -19.21 14.07 -3.85
#